data_AF-A0A976K8P8-F1
#
_entry.id   AF-A0A976K8P8-F1
#
_cell.length_a   1.000
_cell.length_b   1.000
_cell.length_c   1.000
_cell.angle_alpha   90.00
_cell.angle_beta   90.00
_cell.angle_gamma   90.00
#
_symmetry.space_group_name_H-M   'P 1'
#
loop_
_entity.id
_entity.type
_entity.pdbx_description
1 polymer ?
#
loop_
_entity_poly.entity_id
_entity_poly.type
_entity_poly.pdbx_seq_one_letter_code
_entity_poly.pdbx_strand_id
1 'polypeptide(L)'
;MRPISIPILLVAAWTVATPIRAEVPSGAGWQQLETANFTVFSNLDDAATTEIGLDLERLRAVLGEIFPRAEFDSPLDTLLYLFADRESFAPYALPGGQSGYFAPHKHANFAAVVGSTPDDTLPVVYRQYLHDLINHNVPQMPLWFKHGLAEIFSTFQSDASVARVALPIGGGEAERLGLLGGETMSVSQVLAIQELPANAEQMTAFVHGSWALMHYLLVDDEERFSATGRFVDELEENPTSEVSIAEILGVEVETLQAEVEAYLGETPLPHREIPVPAAVPADVGLAPLAPEAALFHLGDL
;
A
#
# COMPACT_ATOMS: atom_id res chain seq x y z
N MET A 1 -55.35 -47.02 -46.46
CA MET A 1 -54.74 -45.87 -45.74
C MET A 1 -53.23 -45.97 -45.96
N ARG A 2 -52.60 -44.99 -46.61
CA ARG A 2 -51.16 -44.94 -46.89
C ARG A 2 -50.53 -43.86 -45.99
N PRO A 3 -49.38 -44.11 -45.31
CA PRO A 3 -48.73 -43.08 -44.51
C PRO A 3 -47.96 -42.12 -45.41
N ILE A 4 -48.10 -40.83 -45.16
CA ILE A 4 -47.34 -39.74 -45.80
C ILE A 4 -46.06 -39.55 -44.98
N SER A 5 -44.90 -39.66 -45.61
CA SER A 5 -43.61 -39.33 -45.00
C SER A 5 -43.24 -37.89 -45.34
N ILE A 6 -42.96 -37.06 -44.34
CA ILE A 6 -42.46 -35.68 -44.51
C ILE A 6 -40.94 -35.73 -44.25
N PRO A 7 -40.08 -35.28 -45.17
CA PRO A 7 -38.64 -35.23 -44.92
C PRO A 7 -38.33 -34.02 -44.03
N ILE A 8 -37.64 -34.26 -42.91
CA ILE A 8 -37.08 -33.19 -42.07
C ILE A 8 -35.71 -32.83 -42.65
N LEU A 9 -35.60 -31.61 -43.18
CA LEU A 9 -34.33 -31.01 -43.61
C LEU A 9 -33.63 -30.42 -42.38
N LEU A 10 -32.54 -31.04 -41.94
CA LEU A 10 -31.63 -30.50 -40.93
C LEU A 10 -30.73 -29.44 -41.57
N VAL A 11 -31.00 -28.17 -41.28
CA VAL A 11 -30.10 -27.06 -41.61
C VAL A 11 -29.09 -26.94 -40.47
N ALA A 12 -27.84 -27.32 -40.74
CA ALA A 12 -26.73 -27.08 -39.83
C ALA A 12 -26.34 -25.59 -39.89
N ALA A 13 -26.73 -24.82 -38.88
CA ALA A 13 -26.29 -23.44 -38.72
C ALA A 13 -24.84 -23.44 -38.23
N TRP A 14 -23.91 -23.05 -39.09
CA TRP A 14 -22.53 -22.77 -38.71
C TRP A 14 -22.52 -21.41 -38.01
N THR A 15 -22.47 -21.40 -36.68
CA THR A 15 -22.13 -20.19 -35.92
C THR A 15 -20.69 -19.85 -36.20
N VAL A 16 -20.46 -18.86 -37.06
CA VAL A 16 -19.17 -18.19 -37.18
C VAL A 16 -18.94 -17.48 -35.85
N ALA A 17 -18.10 -18.07 -35.00
CA ALA A 17 -17.61 -17.39 -33.81
C ALA A 17 -16.78 -16.19 -34.30
N THR A 18 -17.33 -14.99 -34.20
CA THR A 18 -16.55 -13.77 -34.34
C THR A 18 -15.49 -13.79 -33.25
N PRO A 19 -14.18 -13.75 -33.59
CA PRO A 19 -13.15 -13.62 -32.57
C PRO A 19 -13.44 -12.33 -31.81
N ILE A 20 -13.63 -12.44 -30.49
CA ILE A 20 -13.67 -11.28 -29.61
C ILE A 20 -12.26 -10.70 -29.70
N ARG A 21 -12.10 -9.60 -30.45
CA ARG A 21 -10.87 -8.83 -30.40
C ARG A 21 -10.89 -8.12 -29.06
N ALA A 22 -10.04 -8.55 -28.14
CA ALA A 22 -9.75 -7.75 -26.95
C ALA A 22 -9.19 -6.42 -27.46
N GLU A 23 -9.96 -5.35 -27.34
CA GLU A 23 -9.49 -4.01 -27.65
C GLU A 23 -8.67 -3.54 -26.44
N VAL A 24 -7.45 -3.08 -26.69
CA VAL A 24 -6.70 -2.34 -25.68
C VAL A 24 -7.57 -1.12 -25.31
N PRO A 25 -7.82 -0.85 -24.02
CA PRO A 25 -8.61 0.31 -23.61
C PRO A 25 -8.14 1.56 -24.37
N SER A 26 -9.07 2.30 -24.97
CA SER A 26 -8.74 3.46 -25.79
C SER A 26 -8.05 4.54 -24.93
N GLY A 27 -6.78 4.82 -25.22
CA GLY A 27 -5.93 5.78 -24.51
C GLY A 27 -4.53 5.87 -25.15
N ALA A 28 -3.61 6.62 -24.55
CA ALA A 28 -2.19 6.62 -24.93
C ALA A 28 -1.63 5.18 -24.94
N GLY A 29 -0.62 4.90 -25.76
CA GLY A 29 0.00 3.58 -25.82
C GLY A 29 0.53 3.17 -24.44
N TRP A 30 0.40 1.89 -24.10
CA TRP A 30 0.98 1.35 -22.87
C TRP A 30 2.50 1.38 -22.94
N GLN A 31 3.13 1.55 -21.79
CA GLN A 31 4.56 1.54 -21.58
C GLN A 31 4.91 0.67 -20.38
N GLN A 32 6.15 0.20 -20.36
CA GLN A 32 6.76 -0.55 -19.26
C GLN A 32 7.93 0.22 -18.71
N LEU A 33 7.97 0.28 -17.39
CA LEU A 33 9.02 0.86 -16.60
C LEU A 33 9.54 -0.21 -15.65
N GLU A 34 10.84 -0.47 -15.70
CA GLU A 34 11.52 -1.35 -14.74
C GLU A 34 12.30 -0.51 -13.74
N THR A 35 12.07 -0.77 -12.46
CA THR A 35 12.86 -0.22 -11.34
C THR A 35 13.65 -1.35 -10.65
N ALA A 36 14.26 -1.08 -9.50
CA ALA A 36 15.03 -2.09 -8.79
C ALA A 36 14.13 -3.21 -8.21
N ASN A 37 12.91 -2.86 -7.80
CA ASN A 37 12.00 -3.73 -7.06
C ASN A 37 10.59 -3.84 -7.68
N PHE A 38 10.31 -3.07 -8.75
CA PHE A 38 8.98 -3.02 -9.35
C PHE A 38 9.03 -3.08 -10.88
N THR A 39 8.02 -3.73 -11.44
CA THR A 39 7.69 -3.62 -12.86
C THR A 39 6.39 -2.84 -12.99
N VAL A 40 6.41 -1.75 -13.73
CA VAL A 40 5.28 -0.83 -13.87
C VAL A 40 4.79 -0.85 -15.31
N PHE A 41 3.53 -1.21 -15.51
CA PHE A 41 2.80 -1.05 -16.75
C PHE A 41 1.92 0.18 -16.65
N SER A 42 2.02 1.11 -17.60
CA SER A 42 1.28 2.37 -17.53
C SER A 42 0.75 2.84 -18.87
N ASN A 43 -0.41 3.49 -18.87
CA ASN A 43 -0.86 4.33 -19.98
C ASN A 43 -0.92 5.83 -19.60
N LEU A 44 -0.19 6.24 -18.55
CA LEU A 44 0.10 7.64 -18.23
C LEU A 44 1.17 8.20 -19.18
N ASP A 45 1.48 9.48 -19.05
CA ASP A 45 2.68 10.05 -19.67
C ASP A 45 3.97 9.59 -18.97
N ASP A 46 5.10 9.75 -19.65
CA ASP A 46 6.42 9.28 -19.21
C ASP A 46 6.83 9.85 -17.84
N ALA A 47 6.50 11.12 -17.58
CA ALA A 47 6.87 11.81 -16.35
C ALA A 47 6.07 11.27 -15.16
N ALA A 48 4.75 11.16 -15.29
CA ALA A 48 3.88 10.60 -14.27
C ALA A 48 4.17 9.10 -14.02
N THR A 49 4.44 8.34 -15.08
CA THR A 49 4.82 6.92 -14.97
C THR A 49 6.10 6.77 -14.16
N THR A 50 7.13 7.56 -14.50
CA THR A 50 8.43 7.54 -13.82
C THR A 50 8.29 7.97 -12.36
N GLU A 51 7.58 9.05 -12.08
CA GLU A 51 7.46 9.56 -10.71
C GLU A 51 6.73 8.58 -9.79
N ILE A 52 5.60 8.01 -10.22
CA ILE A 52 4.88 7.00 -9.43
C ILE A 52 5.72 5.73 -9.25
N GLY A 53 6.44 5.29 -10.29
CA GLY A 53 7.34 4.14 -10.19
C GLY A 53 8.49 4.36 -9.21
N LEU A 54 9.04 5.58 -9.16
CA LEU A 54 10.11 5.94 -8.23
C LEU A 54 9.63 6.17 -6.80
N ASP A 55 8.39 6.60 -6.58
CA ASP A 55 7.88 6.86 -5.23
C ASP A 55 7.89 5.61 -4.33
N LEU A 56 7.57 4.43 -4.87
CA LEU A 56 7.67 3.18 -4.11
C LEU A 56 9.13 2.80 -3.80
N GLU A 57 10.07 3.10 -4.68
CA GLU A 57 11.50 2.91 -4.41
C GLU A 57 12.00 3.85 -3.32
N ARG A 58 11.55 5.11 -3.33
CA ARG A 58 11.85 6.09 -2.29
C ARG A 58 11.26 5.67 -0.95
N LEU A 59 10.03 5.14 -0.94
CA LEU A 59 9.40 4.57 0.25
C LEU A 59 10.23 3.42 0.84
N ARG A 60 10.67 2.46 0.00
CA ARG A 60 11.56 1.36 0.42
C ARG A 60 12.87 1.89 0.99
N ALA A 61 13.51 2.83 0.29
CA ALA A 61 14.78 3.41 0.71
C ALA A 61 14.66 4.14 2.05
N VAL A 62 13.61 4.94 2.24
CA VAL A 62 13.35 5.65 3.50
C VAL A 62 13.11 4.66 4.65
N LEU A 63 12.37 3.58 4.44
CA LEU A 63 12.21 2.55 5.48
C LEU A 63 13.53 1.90 5.87
N GLY A 64 14.40 1.61 4.89
CA GLY A 64 15.74 1.07 5.14
C GLY A 64 16.64 2.03 5.95
N GLU A 65 16.47 3.35 5.81
CA GLU A 65 17.19 4.31 6.65
C GLU A 65 16.65 4.36 8.09
N ILE A 66 15.34 4.24 8.27
CA ILE A 66 14.70 4.29 9.59
C ILE A 66 14.99 3.01 10.37
N PHE A 67 14.94 1.85 9.71
CA PHE A 67 15.13 0.54 10.33
C PHE A 67 16.21 -0.27 9.59
N PRO A 68 17.50 0.08 9.74
CA PRO A 68 18.59 -0.48 8.94
C PRO A 68 18.90 -1.96 9.23
N ARG A 69 18.41 -2.50 10.36
CA ARG A 69 18.52 -3.94 10.66
C ARG A 69 17.35 -4.77 10.15
N ALA A 70 16.23 -4.13 9.79
CA ALA A 70 15.12 -4.81 9.15
C ALA A 70 15.40 -4.94 7.66
N GLU A 71 15.28 -6.17 7.13
CA GLU A 71 15.26 -6.36 5.69
C GLU A 71 13.86 -5.98 5.18
N PHE A 72 13.78 -5.25 4.08
CA PHE A 72 12.51 -4.85 3.46
C PHE A 72 12.50 -5.31 2.01
N ASP A 73 12.75 -6.59 1.76
CA ASP A 73 12.74 -7.16 0.41
C ASP A 73 11.45 -7.93 0.16
N SER A 74 10.73 -7.62 -0.93
CA SER A 74 9.57 -8.45 -1.24
C SER A 74 10.07 -9.77 -1.84
N PRO A 75 9.66 -10.93 -1.30
CA PRO A 75 10.01 -12.22 -1.90
C PRO A 75 9.28 -12.46 -3.24
N LEU A 76 8.34 -11.58 -3.60
CA LEU A 76 7.54 -11.65 -4.81
C LEU A 76 7.73 -10.40 -5.65
N ASP A 77 7.76 -10.59 -6.98
CA ASP A 77 7.73 -9.47 -7.91
C ASP A 77 6.46 -8.66 -7.69
N THR A 78 6.58 -7.33 -7.68
CA THR A 78 5.42 -6.42 -7.54
C THR A 78 5.18 -5.70 -8.85
N LEU A 79 4.04 -6.01 -9.48
CA LEU A 79 3.61 -5.46 -10.76
C LEU A 79 2.59 -4.34 -10.53
N LEU A 80 2.91 -3.13 -10.96
CA LEU A 80 2.03 -1.97 -10.89
C LEU A 80 1.37 -1.69 -12.23
N TYR A 81 0.07 -1.45 -12.21
CA TYR A 81 -0.75 -1.10 -13.36
C TYR A 81 -1.31 0.29 -13.15
N LEU A 82 -0.74 1.27 -13.84
CA LEU A 82 -1.10 2.67 -13.72
C LEU A 82 -2.05 3.05 -14.87
N PHE A 83 -3.32 3.18 -14.54
CA PHE A 83 -4.38 3.57 -15.45
C PHE A 83 -4.51 5.09 -15.48
N ALA A 84 -4.57 5.69 -16.66
CA ALA A 84 -4.66 7.14 -16.84
C ALA A 84 -5.88 7.74 -16.13
N ASP A 85 -6.99 7.01 -16.14
CA ASP A 85 -8.27 7.46 -15.63
C ASP A 85 -9.15 6.29 -15.18
N ARG A 86 -10.30 6.63 -14.59
CA ARG A 86 -11.29 5.64 -14.16
C ARG A 86 -11.91 4.86 -15.32
N GLU A 87 -11.93 5.41 -16.54
CA GLU A 87 -12.50 4.75 -17.71
C GLU A 87 -11.63 3.57 -18.17
N SER A 88 -10.32 3.81 -18.29
CA SER A 88 -9.33 2.77 -18.60
C SER A 88 -9.17 1.73 -17.49
N PHE A 89 -9.38 2.13 -16.22
CA PHE A 89 -9.39 1.21 -15.07
C PHE A 89 -10.65 0.36 -14.95
N ALA A 90 -11.82 0.86 -15.37
CA ALA A 90 -13.13 0.24 -15.09
C ALA A 90 -13.25 -1.26 -15.40
N PRO A 91 -12.66 -1.81 -16.49
CA PRO A 91 -12.72 -3.24 -16.78
C PRO A 91 -12.00 -4.13 -15.75
N TYR A 92 -11.06 -3.54 -14.99
CA TYR A 92 -10.18 -4.23 -14.04
C TYR A 92 -10.57 -3.96 -12.57
N ALA A 93 -11.64 -3.20 -12.34
CA ALA A 93 -12.07 -2.88 -10.99
C ALA A 93 -12.59 -4.14 -10.25
N LEU A 94 -12.14 -4.33 -9.01
CA LEU A 94 -12.62 -5.39 -8.15
C LEU A 94 -14.08 -5.14 -7.70
N PRO A 95 -14.87 -6.19 -7.40
CA PRO A 95 -16.21 -6.04 -6.88
C PRO A 95 -16.24 -5.18 -5.60
N GLY A 96 -16.95 -4.05 -5.64
CA GLY A 96 -17.19 -3.21 -4.46
C GLY A 96 -16.29 -1.97 -4.31
N GLY A 97 -15.32 -1.70 -5.19
CA GLY A 97 -14.44 -0.53 -5.02
C GLY A 97 -13.84 0.03 -6.31
N GLN A 98 -13.89 1.36 -6.45
CA GLN A 98 -13.60 2.14 -7.66
C GLN A 98 -12.23 2.86 -7.63
N SER A 99 -11.34 2.56 -6.68
CA SER A 99 -10.17 3.38 -6.34
C SER A 99 -8.93 2.52 -6.11
N GLY A 100 -8.46 1.88 -7.19
CA GLY A 100 -7.31 0.97 -7.22
C GLY A 100 -7.30 -0.12 -6.16
N TYR A 101 -6.21 -0.88 -6.11
CA TYR A 101 -6.03 -1.98 -5.14
C TYR A 101 -4.59 -2.48 -5.12
N PHE A 102 -4.28 -3.28 -4.11
CA PHE A 102 -3.12 -4.17 -4.06
C PHE A 102 -3.63 -5.58 -3.73
N ALA A 103 -3.24 -6.56 -4.52
CA ALA A 103 -3.69 -7.93 -4.47
C ALA A 103 -2.47 -8.86 -4.46
N PRO A 104 -2.07 -9.40 -3.29
CA PRO A 104 -1.01 -10.37 -3.23
C PRO A 104 -1.47 -11.70 -3.83
N HIS A 105 -0.61 -12.32 -4.64
CA HIS A 105 -0.84 -13.63 -5.21
C HIS A 105 0.36 -14.56 -4.96
N LYS A 106 0.20 -15.85 -5.26
CA LYS A 106 1.19 -16.89 -4.94
C LYS A 106 2.53 -16.77 -5.70
N HIS A 107 2.58 -15.96 -6.76
CA HIS A 107 3.72 -15.84 -7.66
C HIS A 107 4.14 -14.40 -7.94
N ALA A 108 3.29 -13.44 -7.60
CA ALA A 108 3.54 -12.01 -7.77
C ALA A 108 2.49 -11.21 -6.99
N ASN A 109 2.81 -9.97 -6.69
CA ASN A 109 1.89 -8.96 -6.17
C ASN A 109 1.39 -8.08 -7.31
N PHE A 110 0.09 -7.81 -7.35
CA PHE A 110 -0.52 -6.95 -8.36
C PHE A 110 -1.09 -5.70 -7.71
N ALA A 111 -0.76 -4.53 -8.24
CA ALA A 111 -1.34 -3.27 -7.79
C ALA A 111 -1.92 -2.50 -8.97
N ALA A 112 -3.12 -1.95 -8.80
CA ALA A 112 -3.74 -1.07 -9.78
C ALA A 112 -3.90 0.33 -9.20
N VAL A 113 -3.46 1.34 -9.94
CA VAL A 113 -3.52 2.76 -9.56
C VAL A 113 -4.29 3.54 -10.62
N VAL A 114 -5.16 4.45 -10.19
CA VAL A 114 -5.85 5.39 -11.06
C VAL A 114 -5.12 6.74 -11.02
N GLY A 115 -4.32 7.03 -12.03
CA GLY A 115 -3.46 8.20 -12.09
C GLY A 115 -4.18 9.55 -12.24
N SER A 116 -5.48 9.56 -12.58
CA SER A 116 -6.30 10.79 -12.47
C SER A 116 -6.67 11.16 -11.04
N THR A 117 -6.56 10.21 -10.10
CA THR A 117 -6.84 10.38 -8.67
C THR A 117 -5.81 9.61 -7.82
N PRO A 118 -4.52 9.96 -7.94
CA PRO A 118 -3.44 9.23 -7.28
C PRO A 118 -3.51 9.40 -5.76
N ASP A 119 -3.92 10.57 -5.26
CA ASP A 119 -4.10 10.86 -3.83
C ASP A 119 -5.16 9.97 -3.16
N ASP A 120 -6.12 9.45 -3.92
CA ASP A 120 -7.14 8.52 -3.42
C ASP A 120 -6.66 7.05 -3.46
N THR A 121 -5.70 6.76 -4.35
CA THR A 121 -5.38 5.38 -4.74
C THR A 121 -4.04 4.90 -4.17
N LEU A 122 -3.00 5.74 -4.26
CA LEU A 122 -1.67 5.43 -3.74
C LEU A 122 -1.69 5.11 -2.25
N PRO A 123 -2.47 5.79 -1.38
CA PRO A 123 -2.52 5.40 0.02
C PRO A 123 -3.06 3.98 0.27
N VAL A 124 -3.97 3.50 -0.58
CA VAL A 124 -4.44 2.12 -0.51
C VAL A 124 -3.31 1.17 -0.90
N VAL A 125 -2.60 1.46 -1.99
CA VAL A 125 -1.49 0.64 -2.48
C VAL A 125 -0.34 0.60 -1.48
N TYR A 126 0.10 1.74 -0.95
CA TYR A 126 1.19 1.82 0.02
C TYR A 126 0.87 1.06 1.30
N ARG A 127 -0.33 1.25 1.87
CA ARG A 127 -0.75 0.53 3.09
C ARG A 127 -0.69 -0.99 2.89
N GLN A 128 -1.26 -1.49 1.80
CA GLN A 128 -1.33 -2.93 1.55
C GLN A 128 0.03 -3.51 1.16
N TYR A 129 0.83 -2.79 0.38
CA TYR A 129 2.21 -3.16 0.09
C TYR A 129 3.04 -3.26 1.38
N LEU A 130 2.88 -2.33 2.32
CA LEU A 130 3.58 -2.38 3.60
C LEU A 130 3.12 -3.55 4.46
N HIS A 131 1.83 -3.86 4.49
CA HIS A 131 1.37 -5.08 5.14
C HIS A 131 2.04 -6.32 4.55
N ASP A 132 2.12 -6.43 3.22
CA ASP A 132 2.80 -7.54 2.56
C ASP A 132 4.29 -7.60 2.93
N LEU A 133 4.99 -6.46 2.80
CA LEU A 133 6.41 -6.35 3.04
C LEU A 133 6.79 -6.69 4.49
N ILE A 134 6.11 -6.10 5.46
CA ILE A 134 6.39 -6.27 6.89
C ILE A 134 6.06 -7.69 7.33
N ASN A 135 4.98 -8.29 6.84
CA ASN A 135 4.60 -9.65 7.22
C ASN A 135 5.57 -10.72 6.69
N HIS A 136 6.19 -10.46 5.54
CA HIS A 136 7.17 -11.38 4.96
C HIS A 136 8.57 -11.26 5.56
N ASN A 137 9.00 -10.04 5.91
CA ASN A 137 10.39 -9.80 6.31
C ASN A 137 10.62 -9.70 7.82
N VAL A 138 9.68 -9.10 8.55
CA VAL A 138 9.81 -8.87 9.99
C VAL A 138 8.61 -9.46 10.75
N PRO A 139 8.34 -10.77 10.58
CA PRO A 139 7.14 -11.42 11.11
C PRO A 139 7.04 -11.37 12.64
N GLN A 140 8.15 -11.19 13.35
CA GLN A 140 8.23 -11.07 14.80
C GLN A 140 7.77 -9.71 15.33
N MET A 141 7.62 -8.69 14.49
CA MET A 141 7.08 -7.40 14.93
C MET A 141 5.65 -7.55 15.47
N PRO A 142 5.29 -6.84 16.55
CA PRO A 142 3.95 -6.90 17.12
C PRO A 142 2.92 -6.26 16.17
N LEU A 143 1.66 -6.71 16.25
CA LEU A 143 0.59 -6.28 15.35
C LEU A 143 0.42 -4.75 15.31
N TRP A 144 0.50 -4.08 16.46
CA TRP A 144 0.37 -2.63 16.52
C TRP A 144 1.44 -1.91 15.69
N PHE A 145 2.68 -2.43 15.68
CA PHE A 145 3.78 -1.85 14.91
C PHE A 145 3.50 -2.02 13.42
N LYS A 146 3.11 -3.23 13.00
CA LYS A 146 2.83 -3.54 11.59
C LYS A 146 1.70 -2.66 11.03
N HIS A 147 0.61 -2.51 11.78
CA HIS A 147 -0.52 -1.68 11.37
C HIS A 147 -0.22 -0.18 11.47
N GLY A 148 0.41 0.26 12.55
CA GLY A 148 0.78 1.67 12.73
C GLY A 148 1.73 2.16 11.66
N LEU A 149 2.75 1.36 11.31
CA LEU A 149 3.71 1.69 10.26
C LEU A 149 3.04 1.76 8.89
N ALA A 150 2.21 0.75 8.55
CA ALA A 150 1.47 0.73 7.28
C ALA A 150 0.54 1.93 7.13
N GLU A 151 -0.16 2.34 8.19
CA GLU A 151 -1.05 3.51 8.14
C GLU A 151 -0.29 4.82 8.00
N ILE A 152 0.80 5.02 8.75
CA ILE A 152 1.57 6.27 8.70
C ILE A 152 2.25 6.49 7.37
N PHE A 153 2.79 5.43 6.78
CA PHE A 153 3.42 5.49 5.48
C PHE A 153 2.41 5.38 4.33
N SER A 154 1.13 5.12 4.61
CA SER A 154 0.10 5.17 3.58
C SER A 154 -0.01 6.58 2.95
N THR A 155 0.38 7.62 3.67
CA THR A 155 0.38 9.00 3.17
C THR A 155 1.75 9.49 2.75
N PHE A 156 2.69 8.56 2.55
CA PHE A 156 4.00 8.87 2.06
C PHE A 156 3.91 9.71 0.78
N GLN A 157 4.66 10.80 0.75
CA GLN A 157 4.90 11.58 -0.45
C GLN A 157 6.39 11.87 -0.52
N SER A 158 6.96 11.91 -1.72
CA SER A 158 8.35 12.27 -1.88
C SER A 158 8.59 13.09 -3.13
N ASP A 159 9.70 13.81 -3.10
CA ASP A 159 10.40 14.22 -4.31
C ASP A 159 11.79 13.56 -4.32
N ALA A 160 12.66 13.97 -5.26
CA ALA A 160 14.01 13.41 -5.36
C ALA A 160 14.92 13.71 -4.15
N SER A 161 14.53 14.58 -3.23
CA SER A 161 15.35 15.07 -2.12
C SER A 161 14.77 14.81 -0.74
N VAL A 162 13.44 14.92 -0.59
CA VAL A 162 12.76 14.83 0.70
C VAL A 162 11.52 13.96 0.58
N ALA A 163 11.38 13.05 1.54
CA ALA A 163 10.17 12.29 1.81
C ALA A 163 9.41 12.90 2.98
N ARG A 164 8.09 12.91 2.89
CA ARG A 164 7.15 13.34 3.92
C ARG A 164 6.34 12.14 4.36
N VAL A 165 6.36 11.90 5.67
CA VAL A 165 5.72 10.76 6.33
C VAL A 165 4.73 11.26 7.36
N ALA A 166 3.68 10.49 7.62
CA ALA A 166 2.57 10.89 8.49
C ALA A 166 1.84 12.13 7.99
N LEU A 167 1.82 12.34 6.67
CA LEU A 167 0.94 13.34 6.10
C LEU A 167 -0.51 12.96 6.41
N PRO A 168 -1.41 13.93 6.47
CA PRO A 168 -2.82 13.60 6.56
C PRO A 168 -3.31 12.76 5.31
N ILE A 169 -4.13 11.69 5.51
CA ILE A 169 -5.28 11.07 4.72
C ILE A 169 -6.37 11.83 3.86
N GLY A 170 -6.16 12.35 2.62
CA GLY A 170 -7.21 13.07 1.82
C GLY A 170 -7.70 14.48 2.28
N GLY A 171 -7.73 15.49 1.39
CA GLY A 171 -7.88 16.94 1.67
C GLY A 171 -9.02 17.46 2.58
N GLY A 172 -8.88 17.30 3.91
CA GLY A 172 -9.55 18.11 4.93
C GLY A 172 -9.20 17.68 6.36
N GLU A 173 -8.89 18.63 7.24
CA GLU A 173 -8.62 18.36 8.67
C GLU A 173 -9.84 17.79 9.40
N ALA A 174 -11.06 18.09 8.93
CA ALA A 174 -12.31 17.76 9.62
C ALA A 174 -12.84 16.34 9.37
N GLU A 175 -12.51 15.70 8.23
CA GLU A 175 -12.96 14.33 7.93
C GLU A 175 -12.02 13.28 8.54
N ARG A 176 -10.76 13.63 8.78
CA ARG A 176 -9.76 12.77 9.44
C ARG A 176 -9.85 12.70 10.94
N LEU A 177 -10.42 13.72 11.59
CA LEU A 177 -10.77 13.65 13.00
C LEU A 177 -11.83 12.59 13.29
N GLY A 178 -12.36 11.87 12.28
CA GLY A 178 -13.07 10.60 12.45
C GLY A 178 -12.17 9.43 12.93
N LEU A 179 -10.85 9.49 12.73
CA LEU A 179 -9.88 8.61 13.40
C LEU A 179 -9.78 8.89 14.91
N LEU A 180 -10.10 10.13 15.33
CA LEU A 180 -10.17 10.56 16.74
C LEU A 180 -11.63 10.78 17.23
N GLY A 181 -12.61 10.50 16.38
CA GLY A 181 -14.05 10.68 16.64
C GLY A 181 -14.81 9.35 16.74
N GLY A 182 -14.17 8.25 16.35
CA GLY A 182 -14.53 6.89 16.75
C GLY A 182 -13.82 6.47 18.03
N GLU A 183 -14.25 5.37 18.66
CA GLU A 183 -13.54 4.82 19.82
C GLU A 183 -12.12 4.41 19.40
N THR A 184 -11.11 5.02 20.02
CA THR A 184 -9.71 4.59 19.91
C THR A 184 -9.41 3.62 21.04
N MET A 185 -8.72 2.51 20.72
CA MET A 185 -8.17 1.67 21.77
C MET A 185 -7.08 2.44 22.52
N SER A 186 -6.99 2.25 23.84
CA SER A 186 -5.85 2.76 24.61
C SER A 186 -4.55 2.09 24.13
N VAL A 187 -3.41 2.76 24.28
CA VAL A 187 -2.05 2.21 24.12
C VAL A 187 -1.93 0.87 24.85
N SER A 188 -2.42 0.76 26.08
CA SER A 188 -2.40 -0.51 26.82
C SER A 188 -3.19 -1.63 26.13
N GLN A 189 -4.34 -1.33 25.53
CA GLN A 189 -5.11 -2.30 24.74
C GLN A 189 -4.39 -2.64 23.44
N VAL A 190 -3.89 -1.63 22.71
CA VAL A 190 -3.16 -1.78 21.46
C VAL A 190 -1.93 -2.67 21.62
N LEU A 191 -1.12 -2.45 22.66
CA LEU A 191 0.07 -3.24 22.97
C LEU A 191 -0.26 -4.69 23.36
N ALA A 192 -1.46 -4.95 23.90
CA ALA A 192 -1.89 -6.26 24.35
C ALA A 192 -2.50 -7.14 23.23
N ILE A 193 -2.82 -6.59 22.05
CA ILE A 193 -3.41 -7.33 20.95
C ILE A 193 -2.37 -8.25 20.28
N GLN A 194 -2.61 -9.56 20.38
CA GLN A 194 -1.79 -10.62 19.78
C GLN A 194 -2.48 -11.31 18.59
N GLU A 195 -3.80 -11.16 18.48
CA GLU A 195 -4.62 -11.68 17.38
C GLU A 195 -5.52 -10.58 16.84
N LEU A 196 -5.68 -10.53 15.51
CA LEU A 196 -6.48 -9.49 14.88
C LEU A 196 -7.96 -9.55 15.33
N PRO A 197 -8.57 -8.41 15.69
CA PRO A 197 -9.98 -8.37 16.07
C PRO A 197 -10.88 -8.87 14.92
N ALA A 198 -11.79 -9.79 15.22
CA ALA A 198 -12.77 -10.28 14.24
C ALA A 198 -13.92 -9.28 13.99
N ASN A 199 -14.16 -8.38 14.94
CA ASN A 199 -15.19 -7.36 14.85
C ASN A 199 -14.63 -6.12 14.13
N ALA A 200 -15.38 -5.59 13.16
CA ALA A 200 -14.94 -4.46 12.34
C ALA A 200 -14.74 -3.16 13.13
N GLU A 201 -15.56 -2.89 14.14
CA GLU A 201 -15.43 -1.71 15.00
C GLU A 201 -14.17 -1.81 15.88
N GLN A 202 -13.91 -2.98 16.47
CA GLN A 202 -12.69 -3.23 17.22
C GLN A 202 -11.43 -3.20 16.33
N MET A 203 -11.51 -3.73 15.11
CA MET A 203 -10.42 -3.63 14.14
C MET A 203 -10.10 -2.17 13.82
N THR A 204 -11.12 -1.36 13.53
CA THR A 204 -10.96 0.07 13.30
C THR A 204 -10.33 0.77 14.50
N ALA A 205 -10.83 0.52 15.72
CA ALA A 205 -10.29 1.08 16.95
C ALA A 205 -8.82 0.69 17.20
N PHE A 206 -8.47 -0.56 16.91
CA PHE A 206 -7.10 -1.06 17.00
C PHE A 206 -6.17 -0.40 15.98
N VAL A 207 -6.59 -0.27 14.72
CA VAL A 207 -5.81 0.40 13.67
C VAL A 207 -5.60 1.87 14.01
N HIS A 208 -6.64 2.57 14.50
CA HIS A 208 -6.52 3.96 14.91
C HIS A 208 -5.56 4.14 16.09
N GLY A 209 -5.65 3.28 17.11
CA GLY A 209 -4.73 3.31 18.25
C GLY A 209 -3.29 2.97 17.85
N SER A 210 -3.10 2.06 16.90
CA SER A 210 -1.79 1.70 16.34
C SER A 210 -1.16 2.86 15.56
N TRP A 211 -1.97 3.55 14.74
CA TRP A 211 -1.55 4.77 14.05
C TRP A 211 -1.16 5.86 15.03
N ALA A 212 -1.98 6.13 16.05
CA ALA A 212 -1.72 7.15 17.06
C ALA A 212 -0.39 6.92 17.80
N LEU A 213 -0.16 5.68 18.26
CA LEU A 213 1.09 5.30 18.90
C LEU A 213 2.27 5.46 17.94
N MET A 214 2.17 4.97 16.70
CA MET A 214 3.26 5.12 15.73
C MET A 214 3.55 6.60 15.41
N HIS A 215 2.51 7.45 15.41
CA HIS A 215 2.65 8.86 15.07
C HIS A 215 3.39 9.59 16.18
N TYR A 216 3.01 9.31 17.42
CA TYR A 216 3.75 9.73 18.61
C TYR A 216 5.21 9.26 18.56
N LEU A 217 5.46 8.03 18.13
CA LEU A 217 6.81 7.47 18.15
C LEU A 217 7.75 8.06 17.09
N LEU A 218 7.23 8.35 15.89
CA LEU A 218 8.10 8.66 14.75
C LEU A 218 8.21 10.15 14.42
N VAL A 219 7.25 11.00 14.78
CA VAL A 219 7.09 12.26 14.04
C VAL A 219 7.82 13.46 14.64
N ASP A 220 7.59 13.79 15.91
CA ASP A 220 7.93 15.11 16.47
C ASP A 220 9.10 15.11 17.47
N ASP A 221 9.70 13.95 17.75
CA ASP A 221 10.79 13.82 18.71
C ASP A 221 11.85 12.81 18.27
N GLU A 222 13.11 13.21 18.38
CA GLU A 222 14.26 12.42 17.93
C GLU A 222 14.60 11.26 18.87
N GLU A 223 14.32 11.39 20.17
CA GLU A 223 14.58 10.29 21.11
C GLU A 223 13.54 9.19 20.94
N ARG A 224 12.26 9.53 20.77
CA ARG A 224 11.18 8.58 20.45
C ARG A 224 11.45 7.87 19.12
N PHE A 225 11.90 8.62 18.11
CA PHE A 225 12.28 8.05 16.83
C PHE A 225 13.45 7.06 16.98
N SER A 226 14.52 7.46 17.69
CA SER A 226 15.67 6.58 17.97
C SER A 226 15.28 5.35 18.80
N ALA A 227 14.43 5.52 19.81
CA ALA A 227 13.88 4.44 20.62
C ALA A 227 13.10 3.42 19.79
N THR A 228 12.35 3.87 18.79
CA THR A 228 11.63 2.99 17.88
C THR A 228 12.59 2.16 17.01
N GLY A 229 13.68 2.76 16.54
CA GLY A 229 14.76 2.01 15.88
C GLY A 229 15.39 0.95 16.79
N ARG A 230 15.70 1.30 18.05
CA ARG A 230 16.23 0.34 19.04
C ARG A 230 15.25 -0.79 19.37
N PHE A 231 13.96 -0.50 19.39
CA PHE A 231 12.92 -1.52 19.59
C PHE A 231 12.91 -2.53 18.44
N VAL A 232 13.00 -2.06 17.19
CA VAL A 232 13.13 -2.95 16.03
C VAL A 232 14.42 -3.76 16.09
N ASP A 233 15.56 -3.11 16.36
CA ASP A 233 16.87 -3.76 16.47
C ASP A 233 16.87 -4.90 17.50
N GLU A 234 16.24 -4.72 18.66
CA GLU A 234 16.15 -5.74 19.71
C GLU A 234 15.31 -6.95 19.27
N LEU A 235 14.20 -6.72 18.56
CA LEU A 235 13.35 -7.79 18.06
C LEU A 235 13.95 -8.50 16.83
N GLU A 236 14.74 -7.82 16.01
CA GLU A 236 15.55 -8.47 14.96
C GLU A 236 16.64 -9.36 15.57
N GLU A 237 17.32 -8.88 16.62
CA GLU A 237 18.39 -9.62 17.29
C GLU A 237 17.85 -10.79 18.13
N ASN A 238 16.71 -10.58 18.81
CA ASN A 238 16.06 -11.53 19.69
C ASN A 238 14.55 -11.65 19.37
N PRO A 239 14.15 -12.43 18.34
CA PRO A 239 12.75 -12.53 17.90
C PRO A 239 11.74 -13.06 18.92
N THR A 240 12.21 -13.65 20.02
CA THR A 240 11.37 -14.13 21.14
C THR A 240 11.37 -13.19 22.33
N SER A 241 11.96 -11.99 22.20
CA SER A 241 11.97 -10.99 23.26
C SER A 241 10.56 -10.49 23.53
N GLU A 242 10.22 -10.35 24.82
CA GLU A 242 8.95 -9.75 25.27
C GLU A 242 9.09 -8.25 25.56
N VAL A 243 10.19 -7.63 25.10
CA VAL A 243 10.46 -6.21 25.31
C VAL A 243 9.29 -5.36 24.81
N SER A 244 8.91 -4.35 25.59
CA SER A 244 7.90 -3.38 25.20
C SER A 244 8.54 -2.06 24.76
N ILE A 245 7.86 -1.31 23.88
CA ILE A 245 8.31 0.04 23.50
C ILE A 245 8.38 0.98 24.72
N ALA A 246 7.50 0.80 25.70
CA ALA A 246 7.50 1.55 26.95
C ALA A 246 8.79 1.31 27.77
N GLU A 247 9.26 0.05 27.85
CA GLU A 247 10.55 -0.28 28.47
C GLU A 247 11.73 0.36 27.75
N ILE A 248 11.73 0.37 26.41
CA ILE A 248 12.80 1.02 25.62
C ILE A 248 12.82 2.55 25.83
N LEU A 249 11.64 3.15 26.01
CA LEU A 249 11.49 4.57 26.33
C LEU A 249 11.78 4.88 27.81
N GLY A 250 11.84 3.87 28.67
CA GLY A 250 12.04 4.03 30.11
C GLY A 250 10.84 4.65 30.83
N VAL A 251 9.62 4.41 30.33
CA VAL A 251 8.37 4.92 30.92
C VAL A 251 7.41 3.78 31.22
N GLU A 252 6.48 4.01 32.15
CA GLU A 252 5.36 3.10 32.40
C GLU A 252 4.31 3.23 31.28
N VAL A 253 3.55 2.17 31.02
CA VAL A 253 2.53 2.15 29.95
C VAL A 253 1.45 3.21 30.19
N GLU A 254 1.08 3.48 31.44
CA GLU A 254 0.13 4.54 31.79
C GLU A 254 0.67 5.94 31.49
N THR A 255 1.98 6.15 31.65
CA THR A 255 2.63 7.41 31.26
C THR A 255 2.63 7.55 29.75
N LEU A 256 3.01 6.50 29.02
CA LEU A 256 2.97 6.49 27.55
C LEU A 256 1.55 6.76 27.02
N GLN A 257 0.52 6.17 27.62
CA GLN A 257 -0.88 6.47 27.29
C GLN A 257 -1.19 7.97 27.39
N ALA A 258 -0.87 8.58 28.54
CA ALA A 258 -1.17 9.98 28.79
C ALA A 258 -0.40 10.91 27.84
N GLU A 259 0.84 10.56 27.50
CA GLU A 259 1.65 11.31 26.53
C GLU A 259 1.07 11.23 25.11
N VAL A 260 0.66 10.04 24.66
CA VAL A 260 0.00 9.87 23.35
C VAL A 260 -1.32 10.66 23.29
N GLU A 261 -2.14 10.60 24.35
CA GLU A 261 -3.39 11.37 24.42
C GLU A 261 -3.13 12.89 24.39
N ALA A 262 -2.13 13.38 25.13
CA ALA A 262 -1.75 14.78 25.13
C ALA A 262 -1.26 15.22 23.75
N TYR A 263 -0.40 14.42 23.12
CA TYR A 263 0.11 14.63 21.77
C TYR A 263 -1.01 14.77 20.73
N LEU A 264 -1.99 13.87 20.76
CA LEU A 264 -3.14 13.92 19.83
C LEU A 264 -4.04 15.15 20.03
N GLY A 265 -3.97 15.79 21.20
CA GLY A 265 -4.65 17.05 21.49
C GLY A 265 -4.01 18.27 20.81
N GLU A 266 -2.75 18.17 20.38
CA GLU A 266 -2.02 19.24 19.72
C GLU A 266 -2.33 19.25 18.22
N THR A 267 -3.36 20.02 17.84
CA THR A 267 -3.78 20.17 16.43
C THR A 267 -3.29 21.49 15.82
N PRO A 268 -2.84 21.49 14.54
CA PRO A 268 -2.69 20.33 13.66
C PRO A 268 -1.48 19.46 14.05
N LEU A 269 -1.60 18.15 13.82
CA LEU A 269 -0.48 17.22 14.04
C LEU A 269 0.62 17.46 13.00
N PRO A 270 1.90 17.36 13.40
CA PRO A 270 3.03 17.53 12.48
C PRO A 270 3.16 16.35 11.52
N HIS A 271 4.00 16.52 10.49
CA HIS A 271 4.51 15.44 9.66
C HIS A 271 6.02 15.41 9.77
N ARG A 272 6.65 14.30 9.39
CA ARG A 272 8.11 14.18 9.41
C ARG A 272 8.68 14.29 8.01
N GLU A 273 9.72 15.11 7.86
CA GLU A 273 10.54 15.17 6.66
C GLU A 273 11.80 14.30 6.85
N ILE A 274 12.10 13.45 5.88
CA ILE A 274 13.26 12.55 5.88
C ILE A 274 13.99 12.74 4.55
N PRO A 275 15.32 12.95 4.53
CA PRO A 275 16.07 13.00 3.28
C PRO A 275 15.92 11.69 2.49
N VAL A 276 15.62 11.80 1.20
CA VAL A 276 15.58 10.62 0.32
C VAL A 276 17.01 10.13 0.06
N PRO A 277 17.30 8.84 0.26
CA PRO A 277 18.62 8.30 -0.03
C PRO A 277 19.01 8.47 -1.49
N ALA A 278 20.26 8.88 -1.73
CA ALA A 278 20.81 9.04 -3.08
C ALA A 278 20.90 7.72 -3.88
N ALA A 279 20.65 6.59 -3.22
CA ALA A 279 20.71 5.25 -3.82
C ALA A 279 19.53 4.94 -4.76
N VAL A 280 18.43 5.69 -4.71
CA VAL A 280 17.30 5.51 -5.64
C VAL A 280 17.70 6.06 -7.01
N PRO A 281 17.92 5.21 -8.03
CA PRO A 281 18.37 5.68 -9.34
C PRO A 281 17.27 6.52 -10.00
N ALA A 282 17.64 7.70 -10.50
CA ALA A 282 16.71 8.56 -11.25
C ALA A 282 16.54 8.10 -12.71
N ASP A 283 17.47 7.29 -13.23
CA ASP A 283 17.41 6.74 -14.59
C ASP A 283 16.83 5.33 -14.53
N VAL A 284 15.69 5.15 -15.19
CA VAL A 284 14.87 3.95 -15.13
C VAL A 284 14.43 3.56 -16.54
N GLY A 285 14.31 2.26 -16.79
CA GLY A 285 14.13 1.72 -18.13
C GLY A 285 12.70 1.88 -18.61
N LEU A 286 12.33 3.05 -19.12
CA LEU A 286 11.02 3.32 -19.71
C LEU A 286 11.01 2.96 -21.20
N ALA A 287 10.07 2.10 -21.61
CA ALA A 287 9.94 1.66 -22.99
C ALA A 287 8.47 1.53 -23.41
N PRO A 288 8.12 1.87 -24.67
CA PRO A 288 6.78 1.62 -25.19
C PRO A 288 6.52 0.12 -25.28
N LEU A 289 5.29 -0.28 -24.96
CA LEU A 289 4.86 -1.67 -24.95
C LEU A 289 4.00 -1.97 -26.18
N ALA A 290 4.27 -3.09 -26.85
CA ALA A 290 3.46 -3.51 -28.00
C ALA A 290 2.01 -3.82 -27.55
N PRO A 291 0.98 -3.54 -28.36
CA PRO A 291 -0.42 -3.78 -27.98
C PRO A 291 -0.71 -5.20 -27.51
N GLU A 292 -0.10 -6.22 -28.13
CA GLU A 292 -0.29 -7.62 -27.76
C GLU A 292 0.32 -7.94 -26.40
N ALA A 293 1.47 -7.35 -26.08
CA ALA A 293 2.09 -7.48 -24.76
C ALA A 293 1.24 -6.76 -23.70
N ALA A 294 0.60 -5.64 -24.05
CA ALA A 294 -0.23 -4.89 -23.11
C ALA A 294 -1.44 -5.72 -22.70
N LEU A 295 -2.11 -6.32 -23.70
CA LEU A 295 -3.23 -7.23 -23.45
C LEU A 295 -2.82 -8.46 -22.65
N PHE A 296 -1.61 -8.98 -22.86
CA PHE A 296 -1.10 -10.10 -22.07
C PHE A 296 -0.99 -9.75 -20.59
N HIS A 297 -0.28 -8.67 -20.25
CA HIS A 297 -0.09 -8.26 -18.86
C HIS A 297 -1.37 -7.76 -18.19
N LEU A 298 -2.24 -7.07 -18.93
CA LEU A 298 -3.55 -6.66 -18.42
C LEU A 298 -4.48 -7.85 -18.17
N GLY A 299 -4.22 -9.00 -18.82
CA GLY A 299 -4.93 -10.24 -18.56
C GLY A 299 -4.55 -10.92 -17.24
N ASP A 300 -3.53 -10.42 -16.54
CA ASP A 300 -3.17 -10.89 -15.19
C ASP A 300 -4.07 -10.31 -14.09
N LEU A 301 -4.82 -9.23 -14.39
CA LEU A 301 -5.74 -8.54 -13.47
C LEU A 301 -7.15 -9.12 -13.45
#